data_AF-A0A8B5WLH4-F1
#
_entry.id   AF-A0A8B5WLH4-F1
#
_cell.length_a   1.000
_cell.length_b   1.000
_cell.length_c   1.000
_cell.angle_alpha   90.00
_cell.angle_beta   90.00
_cell.angle_gamma   90.00
#
_symmetry.space_group_name_H-M   'P 1'
#
loop_
_entity.id
_entity.type
_entity.pdbx_description
1 polymer ?
#
loop_
_entity_poly.entity_id
_entity_poly.type
_entity_poly.pdbx_seq_one_letter_code
_entity_poly.pdbx_strand_id
1 'polypeptide(L)'
;MGNLRKTLTIAVITIVTALITVGCATVRERERLPERPEWEYVVRVSTRDDRVRHGELRFKGEAITPVFSSVVIDDAKFRYTLRTADEPFRGYRREAEFTLPADHADAEFDASDRSRGWYLAEIGERRADTPENWVWVRRENVGAYVDPTRLGDFASHHRLNRIEAPQVETRVQVQLQYTIRL
;
A
#
# COMPACT_ATOMS: atom_id res chain seq x y z
N MET A 1 -50.42 45.82 -21.96
CA MET A 1 -51.29 44.97 -22.81
C MET A 1 -50.42 44.08 -23.68
N GLY A 2 -50.68 42.77 -23.76
CA GLY A 2 -50.08 41.83 -24.74
C GLY A 2 -48.85 41.07 -24.24
N ASN A 3 -48.96 40.05 -23.39
CA ASN A 3 -49.26 38.63 -23.67
C ASN A 3 -48.36 37.91 -24.69
N LEU A 4 -47.58 36.97 -24.13
CA LEU A 4 -47.53 35.52 -24.47
C LEU A 4 -46.81 35.07 -25.76
N ARG A 5 -45.77 34.24 -25.57
CA ARG A 5 -45.38 32.98 -26.27
C ARG A 5 -43.84 32.85 -26.22
N LYS A 6 -43.15 31.74 -25.89
CA LYS A 6 -43.38 30.32 -25.53
C LYS A 6 -42.04 29.84 -24.93
N THR A 7 -41.97 29.21 -23.75
CA THR A 7 -42.01 27.74 -23.51
C THR A 7 -40.77 26.96 -24.00
N LEU A 8 -40.08 26.29 -23.06
CA LEU A 8 -39.18 25.09 -23.11
C LEU A 8 -37.86 25.36 -22.34
N THR A 9 -37.35 24.57 -21.38
CA THR A 9 -37.80 23.36 -20.66
C THR A 9 -36.77 23.06 -19.56
N ILE A 10 -37.21 22.47 -18.43
CA ILE A 10 -36.44 21.57 -17.52
C ILE A 10 -35.36 22.29 -16.66
N ALA A 11 -35.60 22.71 -15.42
CA ALA A 11 -35.95 21.90 -14.24
C ALA A 11 -35.16 20.59 -14.12
N VAL A 12 -33.92 20.65 -13.62
CA VAL A 12 -33.23 19.51 -13.01
C VAL A 12 -33.22 19.79 -11.50
N ILE A 13 -34.31 19.50 -10.78
CA ILE A 13 -34.60 18.21 -10.13
C ILE A 13 -33.38 17.71 -9.34
N THR A 14 -33.26 18.20 -8.12
CA THR A 14 -33.55 17.41 -6.90
C THR A 14 -33.05 15.96 -6.88
N ILE A 15 -32.15 15.70 -5.91
CA ILE A 15 -31.82 14.39 -5.30
C ILE A 15 -30.99 13.44 -6.17
N VAL A 16 -29.71 13.33 -5.83
CA VAL A 16 -29.09 12.01 -5.68
C VAL A 16 -28.55 11.90 -4.26
N THR A 17 -29.49 11.76 -3.33
CA THR A 17 -29.23 11.07 -2.06
C THR A 17 -29.14 9.59 -2.40
N ALA A 18 -27.96 9.12 -2.77
CA ALA A 18 -27.63 7.71 -2.64
C ALA A 18 -26.84 7.58 -1.33
N LEU A 19 -27.58 7.41 -0.22
CA LEU A 19 -27.07 6.73 0.97
C LEU A 19 -26.64 5.34 0.50
N ILE A 20 -25.35 5.18 0.20
CA ILE A 20 -24.73 3.87 0.21
C ILE A 20 -24.36 3.63 1.67
N THR A 21 -25.32 3.12 2.44
CA THR A 21 -25.05 2.44 3.72
C THR A 21 -24.38 1.11 3.41
N VAL A 22 -23.13 1.18 3.01
CA VAL A 22 -22.16 0.11 3.20
C VAL A 22 -21.18 0.71 4.20
N GLY A 23 -20.82 -0.03 5.25
CA GLY A 23 -19.87 0.45 6.27
C GLY A 23 -18.52 0.77 5.63
N CYS A 24 -18.37 1.97 5.08
CA CYS A 24 -17.27 2.34 4.20
C CYS A 24 -16.34 3.27 4.96
N ALA A 25 -15.10 2.84 5.18
CA ALA A 25 -14.01 3.71 5.61
C ALA A 25 -13.97 4.96 4.73
N THR A 26 -13.97 6.15 5.35
CA THR A 26 -13.86 7.41 4.63
C THR A 26 -12.42 7.56 4.14
N VAL A 27 -12.23 7.69 2.83
CA VAL A 27 -10.93 8.05 2.25
C VAL A 27 -10.69 9.51 2.59
N ARG A 28 -9.62 9.80 3.35
CA ARG A 28 -9.29 11.18 3.76
C ARG A 28 -8.24 11.82 2.86
N GLU A 29 -7.33 11.01 2.34
CA GLU A 29 -6.19 11.48 1.57
C GLU A 29 -5.90 10.48 0.45
N ARG A 30 -5.85 10.99 -0.78
CA ARG A 30 -5.38 10.27 -1.96
C ARG A 30 -4.31 11.13 -2.60
N GLU A 31 -3.08 10.66 -2.49
CA GLU A 31 -1.93 11.30 -3.10
C GLU A 31 -1.56 10.51 -4.36
N ARG A 32 -1.43 11.23 -5.49
CA ARG A 32 -0.74 10.69 -6.67
C ARG A 32 0.72 11.07 -6.53
N LEU A 33 1.60 10.11 -6.76
CA LEU A 33 3.02 10.41 -6.75
C LEU A 33 3.34 11.30 -7.97
N PRO A 34 3.98 12.46 -7.76
CA PRO A 34 4.45 13.29 -8.87
C PRO A 34 5.26 12.41 -9.82
N GLU A 35 5.08 12.61 -11.13
CA GLU A 35 5.82 11.89 -12.18
C GLU A 35 5.42 10.41 -12.37
N ARG A 36 4.57 9.86 -11.51
CA ARG A 36 4.08 8.46 -11.57
C ARG A 36 2.56 8.36 -11.52
N PRO A 37 1.84 8.69 -12.62
CA PRO A 37 0.38 8.68 -12.65
C PRO A 37 -0.24 7.29 -12.42
N GLU A 38 0.52 6.22 -12.65
CA GLU A 38 0.11 4.85 -12.39
C GLU A 38 0.19 4.46 -10.90
N TRP A 39 0.84 5.26 -10.06
CA TRP A 39 0.95 5.00 -8.63
C TRP A 39 0.04 5.89 -7.79
N GLU A 40 -0.58 5.30 -6.78
CA GLU A 40 -1.43 6.01 -5.84
C GLU A 40 -1.13 5.58 -4.42
N TYR A 41 -1.05 6.56 -3.53
CA TYR A 41 -1.01 6.36 -2.09
C TYR A 41 -2.34 6.82 -1.48
N VAL A 42 -3.02 5.91 -0.80
CA VAL A 42 -4.35 6.15 -0.23
C VAL A 42 -4.32 5.95 1.28
N VAL A 43 -4.73 6.96 2.04
CA VAL A 43 -4.95 6.84 3.49
C VAL A 43 -6.44 6.84 3.78
N ARG A 44 -6.92 5.69 4.26
CA ARG A 44 -8.30 5.51 4.71
C ARG A 44 -8.37 5.70 6.22
N VAL A 45 -9.40 6.40 6.68
CA VAL A 45 -9.68 6.60 8.11
C VAL A 45 -10.86 5.72 8.49
N SER A 46 -10.76 5.03 9.62
CA SER A 46 -11.87 4.24 10.15
C SER A 46 -13.04 5.15 10.51
N THR A 47 -14.26 4.72 10.16
CA THR A 47 -15.48 5.44 10.55
C THR A 47 -15.79 5.34 12.05
N ARG A 48 -15.19 4.36 12.74
CA ARG A 48 -15.42 4.11 14.17
C ARG A 48 -14.42 4.82 15.09
N ASP A 49 -13.23 5.13 14.59
CA ASP A 49 -12.15 5.78 15.34
C ASP A 49 -11.26 6.51 14.34
N ASP A 50 -11.30 7.84 14.34
CA ASP A 50 -10.59 8.68 13.37
C ASP A 50 -9.06 8.66 13.53
N ARG A 51 -8.59 8.13 14.66
CA ARG A 51 -7.18 7.85 14.91
C ARG A 51 -6.71 6.62 14.14
N VAL A 52 -7.62 5.68 13.82
CA VAL A 52 -7.27 4.46 13.09
C VAL A 52 -7.17 4.76 11.60
N ARG A 53 -5.93 4.65 11.09
CA ARG A 53 -5.59 4.95 9.69
C ARG A 53 -5.03 3.72 8.99
N HIS A 54 -5.34 3.58 7.71
CA HIS A 54 -4.85 2.50 6.87
C HIS A 54 -4.25 3.07 5.58
N GLY A 55 -2.93 2.96 5.45
CA GLY A 55 -2.21 3.34 4.23
C GLY A 55 -2.11 2.19 3.24
N GLU A 56 -2.45 2.46 1.99
CA GLU A 56 -2.50 1.51 0.89
C GLU A 56 -1.71 2.07 -0.30
N LEU A 57 -0.76 1.29 -0.82
CA LEU A 57 -0.10 1.57 -2.09
C LEU A 57 -0.85 0.87 -3.20
N ARG A 58 -1.08 1.56 -4.31
CA ARG A 58 -1.75 1.02 -5.49
C ARG A 58 -0.95 1.29 -6.74
N PHE A 59 -0.89 0.29 -7.62
CA PHE A 59 -0.32 0.41 -8.96
C PHE A 59 -1.40 0.11 -9.98
N LYS A 60 -1.63 1.01 -10.94
CA LYS A 60 -2.71 0.95 -11.93
C LYS A 60 -4.09 0.65 -11.34
N GLY A 61 -4.34 1.17 -10.12
CA GLY A 61 -5.59 0.97 -9.40
C GLY A 61 -5.66 -0.35 -8.60
N GLU A 62 -4.68 -1.23 -8.68
CA GLU A 62 -4.63 -2.47 -7.89
C GLU A 62 -3.81 -2.29 -6.61
N ALA A 63 -4.33 -2.77 -5.48
CA ALA A 63 -3.63 -2.68 -4.20
C ALA A 63 -2.41 -3.60 -4.18
N ILE A 64 -1.25 -3.07 -3.82
CA ILE A 64 -0.05 -3.88 -3.62
C ILE A 64 -0.26 -4.78 -2.39
N THR A 65 0.02 -6.07 -2.56
CA THR A 65 -0.11 -7.03 -1.47
C THR A 65 0.89 -6.68 -0.36
N PRO A 66 0.48 -6.64 0.91
CA PRO A 66 1.36 -6.27 2.02
C PRO A 66 2.30 -7.42 2.39
N VAL A 67 3.25 -7.71 1.51
CA VAL A 67 4.34 -8.69 1.70
C VAL A 67 5.69 -8.01 1.89
N PHE A 68 5.84 -6.76 1.41
CA PHE A 68 7.09 -6.01 1.49
C PHE A 68 7.11 -5.13 2.73
N SER A 69 8.19 -5.18 3.50
CA SER A 69 8.41 -4.29 4.65
C SER A 69 8.78 -2.88 4.22
N SER A 70 9.36 -2.71 3.03
CA SER A 70 9.60 -1.40 2.44
C SER A 70 9.40 -1.44 0.92
N VAL A 71 8.90 -0.33 0.39
CA VAL A 71 8.74 -0.08 -1.05
C VAL A 71 9.26 1.33 -1.31
N VAL A 72 10.12 1.49 -2.32
CA VAL A 72 10.64 2.78 -2.75
C VAL A 72 10.24 3.00 -4.20
N ILE A 73 9.56 4.12 -4.42
CA ILE A 73 9.08 4.59 -5.71
C ILE A 73 9.71 5.96 -5.88
N ASP A 74 10.70 6.05 -6.78
CA ASP A 74 11.53 7.25 -6.97
C ASP A 74 12.14 7.75 -5.65
N ASP A 75 11.82 9.00 -5.28
CA ASP A 75 12.26 9.67 -4.06
C ASP A 75 11.32 9.45 -2.86
N ALA A 76 10.31 8.58 -3.00
CA ALA A 76 9.35 8.28 -1.95
C ALA A 76 9.56 6.86 -1.40
N LYS A 77 9.86 6.78 -0.09
CA LYS A 77 9.95 5.53 0.64
C LYS A 77 8.71 5.28 1.48
N PHE A 78 8.22 4.06 1.42
CA PHE A 78 7.07 3.57 2.17
C PHE A 78 7.47 2.40 3.05
N ARG A 79 7.19 2.50 4.34
CA ARG A 79 7.40 1.42 5.31
C ARG A 79 6.08 0.77 5.66
N TYR A 80 6.03 -0.56 5.65
CA TYR A 80 4.85 -1.25 6.15
C TYR A 80 4.83 -1.26 7.67
N THR A 81 3.71 -0.84 8.26
CA THR A 81 3.48 -0.78 9.70
C THR A 81 2.32 -1.68 10.07
N LEU A 82 2.54 -2.52 11.09
CA LEU A 82 1.48 -3.28 11.74
C LEU A 82 0.81 -2.39 12.79
N ARG A 83 -0.51 -2.50 12.89
CA ARG A 83 -1.26 -1.80 13.94
C ARG A 83 -0.80 -2.30 15.31
N THR A 84 -0.51 -1.39 16.23
CA THR A 84 -0.32 -1.70 17.65
C THR A 84 -1.31 -0.90 18.50
N ALA A 85 -1.28 -1.08 19.82
CA ALA A 85 -2.11 -0.29 20.73
C ALA A 85 -1.69 1.20 20.71
N ASP A 86 -0.38 1.46 20.59
CA ASP A 86 0.21 2.80 20.64
C ASP A 86 0.32 3.48 19.27
N GLU A 87 0.29 2.69 18.18
CA GLU A 87 0.36 3.18 16.80
C GLU A 87 -0.92 2.74 16.04
N PRO A 88 -1.96 3.60 16.00
CA PRO A 88 -3.23 3.29 15.35
C PRO A 88 -3.17 3.37 13.81
N PHE A 89 -1.97 3.46 13.25
CA PHE A 89 -1.73 3.38 11.80
C PHE A 89 -1.37 1.95 11.40
N ARG A 90 -1.91 1.50 10.27
CA ARG A 90 -1.55 0.21 9.67
C ARG A 90 -1.31 0.37 8.17
N GLY A 91 -0.59 -0.57 7.57
CA GLY A 91 -0.33 -0.54 6.13
C GLY A 91 0.93 0.23 5.78
N TYR A 92 1.04 0.68 4.53
CA TYR A 92 2.20 1.46 4.08
C TYR A 92 2.12 2.89 4.60
N ARG A 93 3.18 3.36 5.27
CA ARG A 93 3.37 4.74 5.71
C ARG A 93 4.51 5.35 4.92
N ARG A 94 4.26 6.51 4.28
CA ARG A 94 5.32 7.31 3.66
C ARG A 94 6.29 7.83 4.73
N GLU A 95 7.59 7.68 4.51
CA GLU A 95 8.63 8.30 5.33
C GLU A 95 8.76 9.78 4.96
N ALA A 96 8.82 10.67 5.96
CA ALA A 96 8.83 12.12 5.76
C ALA A 96 10.12 12.62 5.10
N GLU A 97 11.24 11.95 5.40
CA GLU A 97 12.56 12.26 4.86
C GLU A 97 13.15 10.97 4.30
N PHE A 98 13.40 10.96 2.98
CA PHE A 98 14.12 9.90 2.31
C PHE A 98 14.90 10.50 1.15
N THR A 99 16.18 10.15 1.07
CA THR A 99 17.03 10.46 -0.06
C THR A 99 17.46 9.15 -0.67
N LEU A 100 17.18 8.98 -1.96
CA LEU A 100 17.66 7.82 -2.70
C LEU A 100 19.20 7.83 -2.67
N PRO A 101 19.85 6.73 -2.25
CA PRO A 101 21.31 6.62 -2.32
C PRO A 101 21.78 6.80 -3.76
N ALA A 102 23.01 7.30 -3.93
CA ALA A 102 23.62 7.34 -5.26
C ALA A 102 23.76 5.91 -5.81
N ASP A 103 23.46 5.73 -7.09
CA ASP A 103 23.56 4.44 -7.76
C ASP A 103 25.03 3.99 -7.82
N HIS A 104 25.33 2.85 -7.21
CA HIS A 104 26.59 2.12 -7.39
C HIS A 104 26.38 1.03 -8.44
N ALA A 105 26.42 1.45 -9.71
CA ALA A 105 26.22 0.57 -10.85
C ALA A 105 27.49 -0.24 -11.15
N ASP A 106 27.81 -1.22 -10.32
CA ASP A 106 28.95 -2.12 -10.56
C ASP A 106 28.56 -3.30 -11.47
N ALA A 107 27.27 -3.61 -11.57
CA ALA A 107 26.75 -4.73 -12.36
C ALA A 107 25.83 -4.25 -13.49
N GLU A 108 25.95 -4.90 -14.66
CA GLU A 108 25.13 -4.65 -15.85
C GLU A 108 23.73 -5.27 -15.70
N PHE A 109 22.71 -4.56 -16.18
CA PHE A 109 21.35 -5.09 -16.27
C PHE A 109 21.22 -6.03 -17.48
N ASP A 110 21.18 -7.33 -17.21
CA ASP A 110 21.19 -8.35 -18.25
C ASP A 110 19.79 -8.68 -18.82
N ALA A 111 19.77 -9.41 -19.95
CA ALA A 111 18.54 -9.80 -20.62
C ALA A 111 17.68 -10.78 -19.80
N SER A 112 18.30 -11.57 -18.91
CA SER A 112 17.59 -12.52 -18.05
C SER A 112 16.79 -11.77 -16.98
N ASP A 113 17.38 -10.75 -16.34
CA ASP A 113 16.71 -9.87 -15.39
C ASP A 113 15.54 -9.13 -16.04
N ARG A 114 15.74 -8.62 -17.26
CA ARG A 114 14.68 -7.96 -18.02
C ARG A 114 13.52 -8.90 -18.33
N SER A 115 13.80 -10.13 -18.77
CA SER A 115 12.76 -11.11 -19.06
C SER A 115 12.04 -11.57 -17.79
N ARG A 116 12.76 -11.68 -16.68
CA ARG A 116 12.22 -12.09 -15.38
C ARG A 116 11.38 -10.97 -14.76
N GLY A 117 11.79 -9.72 -14.94
CA GLY A 117 11.14 -8.54 -14.37
C GLY A 117 11.56 -8.24 -12.92
N TRP A 118 12.67 -8.80 -12.45
CA TRP A 118 13.31 -8.41 -11.19
C TRP A 118 14.77 -8.87 -11.12
N TYR A 119 15.55 -8.22 -10.25
CA TYR A 119 16.86 -8.70 -9.79
C TYR A 119 17.09 -8.34 -8.32
N LEU A 120 17.92 -9.14 -7.64
CA LEU A 120 18.27 -8.91 -6.24
C LEU A 120 19.38 -7.85 -6.14
N ALA A 121 19.18 -6.89 -5.25
CA ALA A 121 20.10 -5.79 -4.98
C ALA A 121 19.65 -5.02 -3.74
N GLU A 122 20.61 -4.51 -2.98
CA GLU A 122 20.32 -3.47 -2.01
C GLU A 122 19.97 -2.16 -2.71
N ILE A 123 19.36 -1.22 -1.97
CA ILE A 123 18.81 0.00 -2.56
C ILE A 123 19.86 0.86 -3.28
N GLY A 124 21.12 0.87 -2.82
CA GLY A 124 22.22 1.59 -3.48
C GLY A 124 22.89 0.84 -4.63
N GLU A 125 22.50 -0.40 -4.90
CA GLU A 125 23.11 -1.29 -5.89
C GLU A 125 22.26 -1.37 -7.16
N ARG A 126 21.65 -0.24 -7.54
CA ARG A 126 20.87 -0.15 -8.78
C ARG A 126 21.79 -0.36 -9.98
N ARG A 127 21.46 -1.35 -10.82
CA ARG A 127 22.25 -1.67 -12.00
C ARG A 127 22.06 -0.58 -13.06
N ALA A 128 23.12 -0.29 -13.82
CA ALA A 128 23.01 0.55 -15.00
C ALA A 128 21.94 0.00 -15.95
N ASP A 129 21.21 0.88 -16.65
CA ASP A 129 20.14 0.53 -17.59
C ASP A 129 18.91 -0.17 -16.98
N THR A 130 18.79 -0.21 -15.65
CA THR A 130 17.53 -0.58 -14.99
C THR A 130 16.44 0.41 -15.41
N PRO A 131 15.27 -0.06 -15.90
CA PRO A 131 14.21 0.85 -16.32
C PRO A 131 13.80 1.79 -15.18
N GLU A 132 13.58 3.06 -15.50
CA GLU A 132 13.24 4.08 -14.50
C GLU A 132 11.94 3.74 -13.76
N ASN A 133 11.00 3.04 -14.39
CA ASN A 133 9.72 2.66 -13.78
C ASN A 133 9.80 1.48 -12.82
N TRP A 134 10.97 0.87 -12.63
CA TRP A 134 11.16 -0.20 -11.66
C TRP A 134 11.23 0.35 -10.25
N VAL A 135 10.66 -0.39 -9.30
CA VAL A 135 10.62 0.00 -7.90
C VAL A 135 11.54 -0.89 -7.09
N TRP A 136 12.12 -0.34 -6.03
CA TRP A 136 12.85 -1.14 -5.08
C TRP A 136 11.92 -1.64 -3.98
N VAL A 137 12.02 -2.91 -3.63
CA VAL A 137 11.26 -3.53 -2.54
C VAL A 137 12.16 -4.29 -1.60
N ARG A 138 11.75 -4.37 -0.34
CA ARG A 138 12.43 -5.17 0.68
C ARG A 138 11.46 -5.99 1.49
N ARG A 139 11.88 -7.22 1.80
CA ARG A 139 11.29 -8.09 2.80
C ARG A 139 12.41 -8.80 3.56
N GLU A 140 12.54 -8.50 4.85
CA GLU A 140 13.60 -9.05 5.70
C GLU A 140 14.99 -8.82 5.08
N ASN A 141 15.67 -9.90 4.68
CA ASN A 141 17.01 -9.90 4.07
C ASN A 141 16.97 -9.96 2.54
N VAL A 142 15.80 -9.80 1.91
CA VAL A 142 15.63 -9.81 0.46
C VAL A 142 15.31 -8.38 0.00
N GLY A 143 16.29 -7.74 -0.64
CA GLY A 143 16.13 -6.50 -1.40
C GLY A 143 16.15 -6.77 -2.91
N ALA A 144 15.27 -6.10 -3.65
CA ALA A 144 15.19 -6.28 -5.10
C ALA A 144 14.67 -5.04 -5.81
N TYR A 145 15.15 -4.84 -7.04
CA TYR A 145 14.49 -3.98 -8.02
C TYR A 145 13.53 -4.84 -8.84
N VAL A 146 12.28 -4.38 -8.98
CA VAL A 146 11.18 -5.17 -9.52
C VAL A 146 10.36 -4.31 -10.47
N ASP A 147 9.99 -4.87 -11.62
CA ASP A 147 8.94 -4.32 -12.46
C ASP A 147 7.62 -4.31 -11.66
N PRO A 148 6.95 -3.16 -11.50
CA PRO A 148 5.71 -3.06 -10.75
C PRO A 148 4.63 -4.08 -11.18
N THR A 149 4.59 -4.45 -12.46
CA THR A 149 3.64 -5.45 -12.99
C THR A 149 3.95 -6.88 -12.52
N ARG A 150 5.18 -7.12 -12.02
CA ARG A 150 5.71 -8.42 -11.57
C ARG A 150 5.86 -8.53 -10.05
N LEU A 151 5.37 -7.55 -9.29
CA LEU A 151 5.48 -7.58 -7.82
C LEU A 151 4.84 -8.82 -7.20
N GLY A 152 3.70 -9.28 -7.72
CA GLY A 152 3.04 -10.51 -7.28
C GLY A 152 3.83 -11.77 -7.66
N ASP A 153 4.41 -11.80 -8.85
CA ASP A 153 5.25 -12.90 -9.34
C ASP A 153 6.53 -13.03 -8.49
N PHE A 154 7.18 -11.91 -8.21
CA PHE A 154 8.37 -11.83 -7.35
C PHE A 154 8.05 -12.36 -5.93
N ALA A 155 6.97 -11.87 -5.31
CA ALA A 155 6.56 -12.32 -4.00
C ALA A 155 6.29 -13.83 -3.96
N SER A 156 5.63 -14.36 -4.99
CA SER A 156 5.32 -15.79 -5.11
C SER A 156 6.59 -16.62 -5.32
N HIS A 157 7.49 -16.17 -6.19
CA HIS A 157 8.76 -16.84 -6.49
C HIS A 157 9.63 -17.00 -5.24
N HIS A 158 9.71 -15.94 -4.43
CA HIS A 158 10.49 -15.93 -3.19
C HIS A 158 9.70 -16.44 -1.97
N ARG A 159 8.46 -16.95 -2.16
CA ARG A 159 7.59 -17.45 -1.09
C ARG A 159 7.41 -16.45 0.05
N LEU A 160 7.30 -15.16 -0.30
CA LEU A 160 7.14 -14.09 0.67
C LEU A 160 5.72 -14.15 1.25
N ASN A 161 5.65 -14.41 2.55
CA ASN A 161 4.38 -14.42 3.27
C ASN A 161 3.93 -12.98 3.59
N ARG A 162 2.61 -12.81 3.66
CA ARG A 162 1.98 -11.56 4.10
C ARG A 162 2.54 -11.11 5.44
N ILE A 163 2.73 -9.81 5.60
CA ILE A 163 3.07 -9.23 6.89
C ILE A 163 1.81 -9.23 7.76
N GLU A 164 1.78 -10.15 8.72
CA GLU A 164 0.72 -10.26 9.71
C GLU A 164 1.24 -9.81 11.08
N ALA A 165 0.34 -9.30 11.92
CA ALA A 165 0.70 -9.04 13.31
C ALA A 165 1.06 -10.38 13.98
N PRO A 166 2.08 -10.42 14.87
CA PRO A 166 2.31 -11.63 15.65
C PRO A 166 1.00 -12.00 16.33
N GLN A 167 0.52 -13.22 16.10
CA GLN A 167 -0.62 -13.72 16.85
C GLN A 167 -0.18 -13.76 18.30
N VAL A 168 -0.76 -12.89 19.13
CA VAL A 168 -0.58 -12.99 20.57
C VAL A 168 -1.20 -14.32 20.95
N GLU A 169 -0.37 -15.35 21.17
CA GLU A 169 -0.78 -16.56 21.85
C GLU A 169 -1.37 -16.10 23.18
N THR A 170 -2.69 -16.04 23.24
CA THR A 170 -3.38 -15.79 24.50
C THR A 170 -3.13 -17.06 25.31
N ARG A 171 -2.11 -17.05 26.16
CA ARG A 171 -1.90 -18.11 27.13
C ARG A 171 -3.11 -18.11 28.07
N VAL A 172 -4.14 -18.87 27.71
CA VAL A 172 -5.23 -19.19 28.61
C VAL A 172 -4.63 -20.10 29.67
N GLN A 173 -4.19 -19.52 30.79
CA GLN A 173 -3.88 -20.30 31.98
C GLN A 173 -5.21 -20.84 32.53
N VAL A 174 -5.54 -22.09 32.19
CA VAL A 174 -6.63 -22.81 32.82
C VAL A 174 -6.17 -23.21 34.23
N GLN A 175 -6.58 -22.44 35.24
CA GLN A 175 -6.47 -22.87 36.63
C GLN A 175 -7.51 -23.97 36.90
N LEU A 176 -7.06 -25.22 36.93
CA LEU A 176 -7.88 -26.33 37.44
C LEU A 176 -7.85 -26.28 38.97
N GLN A 177 -8.93 -25.75 39.57
CA GLN A 177 -9.17 -25.92 41.01
C GLN A 177 -9.78 -27.30 41.26
N TYR A 178 -9.00 -28.20 41.87
CA TYR A 178 -9.54 -29.45 42.41
C TYR A 178 -10.01 -29.22 43.85
N THR A 179 -11.31 -29.26 44.08
CA THR A 179 -11.86 -29.35 45.44
C THR A 179 -11.83 -30.81 45.87
N ILE A 180 -10.92 -31.17 46.77
CA ILE A 180 -10.99 -32.44 47.50
C ILE A 180 -12.03 -32.26 48.61
N ARG A 181 -13.15 -32.99 48.53
CA ARG A 181 -14.04 -33.18 49.68
C ARG A 181 -13.46 -34.32 50.52
N LEU A 182 -13.11 -34.03 51.76
CA LEU A 182 -12.88 -35.01 52.83
C LEU A 182 -14.22 -35.40 53.46
#